data_AF-A0A952QH33-F1
#
_entry.id   AF-A0A952QH33-F1
#
_cell.length_a   1.000
_cell.length_b   1.000
_cell.length_c   1.000
_cell.angle_alpha   90.00
_cell.angle_beta   90.00
_cell.angle_gamma   90.00
#
_symmetry.space_group_name_H-M   'P 1'
#
loop_
_entity.id
_entity.type
_entity.pdbx_description
1 polymer ?
#
loop_
_entity_poly.entity_id
_entity_poly.type
_entity_poly.pdbx_seq_one_letter_code
_entity_poly.pdbx_strand_id
1 'polypeptide(L)'
;MARTPGRQTDQQDDDSPLLQVDELTLRDVGHTLKELTEQIRGVADLIDGGDLEKAWQEAERVYQPVAFEEAEQLANDRFVRTLSGLRAFRRNYDYWERAIAEFALTKQNMTQREVARLLGVSTATINRWAQHPIVIEERK
;
A
#
# COMPACT_ATOMS: atom_id res chain seq x y z
N MET A 1 -54.92 -12.54 28.44
CA MET A 1 -54.14 -11.30 28.27
C MET A 1 -53.07 -11.27 29.34
N ALA A 2 -51.80 -11.44 28.97
CA ALA A 2 -50.66 -11.24 29.86
C ALA A 2 -49.48 -10.72 29.03
N ARG A 3 -48.99 -9.55 29.41
CA ARG A 3 -47.81 -8.88 28.86
C ARG A 3 -46.58 -9.60 29.42
N THR A 4 -45.67 -10.05 28.57
CA THR A 4 -44.32 -10.46 29.03
C THR A 4 -43.43 -9.21 29.04
N PRO A 5 -42.92 -8.79 30.21
CA PRO A 5 -42.00 -7.68 30.34
C PRO A 5 -40.55 -8.14 30.10
N GLY A 6 -39.71 -7.24 29.59
CA GLY A 6 -38.26 -7.41 29.62
C GLY A 6 -37.67 -8.14 28.41
N ARG A 7 -37.68 -7.49 27.25
CA ARG A 7 -36.56 -7.67 26.33
C ARG A 7 -35.62 -6.51 26.58
N GLN A 8 -34.57 -6.75 27.37
CA GLN A 8 -33.41 -5.87 27.38
C GLN A 8 -32.96 -5.76 25.93
N THR A 9 -33.07 -4.57 25.36
CA THR A 9 -32.23 -4.20 24.23
C THR A 9 -30.81 -4.34 24.76
N ASP A 10 -30.13 -5.43 24.37
CA ASP A 10 -28.68 -5.51 24.49
C ASP A 10 -28.14 -4.17 24.02
N GLN A 11 -27.63 -3.40 24.98
CA GLN A 11 -26.67 -2.37 24.68
C GLN A 11 -25.62 -3.09 23.85
N GLN A 12 -25.54 -2.76 22.56
CA GLN A 12 -24.35 -3.08 21.80
C GLN A 12 -23.23 -2.42 22.57
N ASP A 13 -22.52 -3.23 23.35
CA ASP A 13 -21.25 -2.84 23.94
C ASP A 13 -20.46 -2.21 22.80
N ASP A 14 -20.10 -0.95 23.03
CA ASP A 14 -19.28 -0.11 22.19
C ASP A 14 -17.83 -0.61 22.22
N ASP A 15 -17.65 -1.93 22.14
CA ASP A 15 -16.41 -2.68 22.18
C ASP A 15 -15.84 -2.77 20.75
N SER A 16 -15.95 -1.66 20.03
CA SER A 16 -15.23 -1.47 18.79
C SER A 16 -13.74 -1.49 19.16
N PRO A 17 -12.91 -2.38 18.57
CA PRO A 17 -11.47 -2.35 18.82
C PRO A 17 -10.94 -0.96 18.43
N LEU A 18 -10.68 -0.13 19.44
CA LEU A 18 -10.13 1.20 19.29
C LEU A 18 -8.67 1.06 18.90
N LEU A 19 -8.34 1.53 17.71
CA LEU A 19 -7.01 1.45 17.16
C LEU A 19 -6.25 2.74 17.48
N GLN A 20 -5.07 2.58 18.05
CA GLN A 20 -4.15 3.65 18.44
C GLN A 20 -3.16 3.95 17.31
N VAL A 21 -3.63 4.35 16.12
CA VAL A 21 -2.77 5.22 15.28
C VAL A 21 -2.83 6.62 15.92
N ASP A 22 -2.09 6.77 17.02
CA ASP A 22 -2.25 7.95 17.87
C ASP A 22 -1.61 9.22 17.29
N GLU A 23 -0.78 9.11 16.25
CA GLU A 23 -0.09 10.28 15.70
C GLU A 23 0.09 10.23 14.16
N LEU A 24 -0.95 9.85 13.39
CA LEU A 24 -0.94 10.21 11.95
C LEU A 24 -1.35 11.68 11.81
N THR A 25 -0.42 12.54 11.44
CA THR A 25 -0.78 13.90 11.01
C THR A 25 -1.02 13.93 9.49
N LEU A 26 -1.84 14.87 9.01
CA LEU A 26 -1.99 15.12 7.57
C LEU A 26 -0.64 15.40 6.88
N ARG A 27 0.35 15.89 7.63
CA ARG A 27 1.72 16.10 7.14
C ARG A 27 2.43 14.78 6.85
N ASP A 28 2.20 13.74 7.65
CA ASP A 28 2.77 12.40 7.46
C ASP A 28 2.19 11.73 6.20
N VAL A 29 0.91 11.95 5.94
CA VAL A 29 0.25 11.53 4.68
C VAL A 29 0.91 12.21 3.48
N GLY A 30 1.12 13.53 3.54
CA GLY A 30 1.76 14.27 2.46
C GLY A 30 3.21 13.83 2.19
N HIS A 31 3.99 13.61 3.25
CA HIS A 31 5.37 13.11 3.13
C HIS A 31 5.41 11.73 2.49
N THR A 32 4.54 10.84 2.96
CA THR A 32 4.40 9.48 2.43
C THR A 32 4.04 9.44 0.95
N LEU A 33 3.06 10.24 0.53
CA LEU A 33 2.66 10.27 -0.88
C LEU A 33 3.83 10.67 -1.78
N LYS A 34 4.69 11.56 -1.29
CA LYS A 34 5.95 11.91 -1.96
C LYS A 34 6.90 10.72 -2.03
N GLU A 35 7.12 10.00 -0.93
CA GLU A 35 7.96 8.79 -0.92
C GLU A 35 7.44 7.70 -1.87
N LEU A 36 6.13 7.45 -1.88
CA LEU A 36 5.50 6.50 -2.81
C LEU A 36 5.70 6.91 -4.27
N THR A 37 5.60 8.21 -4.55
CA THR A 37 5.85 8.77 -5.89
C THR A 37 7.31 8.60 -6.30
N GLU A 38 8.26 8.84 -5.38
CA GLU A 38 9.68 8.64 -5.63
C GLU A 38 10.02 7.17 -5.85
N GLN A 39 9.40 6.26 -5.07
CA GLN A 39 9.56 4.81 -5.25
C GLN A 39 9.10 4.34 -6.63
N ILE A 40 7.90 4.73 -7.06
CA ILE A 40 7.39 4.28 -8.36
C ILE A 40 8.16 4.90 -9.53
N ARG A 41 8.65 6.14 -9.38
CA ARG A 41 9.56 6.75 -10.36
C ARG A 41 10.85 5.96 -10.47
N GLY A 42 11.49 5.63 -9.36
CA GLY A 42 12.72 4.83 -9.38
C GLY A 42 12.51 3.44 -10.00
N VAL A 43 11.33 2.85 -9.84
CA VAL A 43 10.97 1.59 -10.53
C VAL A 43 10.82 1.79 -12.03
N ALA A 44 10.19 2.87 -12.48
CA ALA A 44 10.09 3.19 -13.90
C ALA A 44 11.48 3.43 -14.53
N ASP A 45 12.36 4.14 -13.84
CA ASP A 45 13.72 4.43 -14.31
C ASP A 45 14.56 3.15 -14.53
N LEU A 46 14.27 2.06 -13.80
CA LEU A 46 14.93 0.75 -14.00
C LEU A 46 14.56 0.12 -15.35
N ILE A 47 13.36 0.38 -15.84
CA ILE A 47 12.87 -0.11 -17.13
C ILE A 47 13.36 0.80 -18.25
N ASP A 48 13.24 2.12 -18.06
CA ASP A 48 13.51 3.13 -19.09
C ASP A 48 15.00 3.48 -19.25
N GLY A 49 15.88 2.91 -18.43
CA GLY A 49 17.32 3.21 -18.47
C GLY A 49 17.95 2.84 -19.83
N GLY A 50 18.45 3.83 -20.56
CA GLY A 50 19.02 3.67 -21.90
C GLY A 50 20.33 2.86 -21.98
N ASP A 51 20.92 2.45 -20.86
CA ASP A 51 22.03 1.51 -20.79
C ASP A 51 21.64 0.08 -21.19
N LEU A 52 20.38 -0.35 -20.99
CA LEU A 52 19.91 -1.63 -21.54
C LEU A 52 19.86 -1.58 -23.06
N GLU A 53 19.34 -0.49 -23.63
CA GLU A 53 19.34 -0.28 -25.08
C GLU A 53 20.77 -0.23 -25.63
N LYS A 54 21.69 0.47 -24.95
CA LYS A 54 23.12 0.48 -25.32
C LYS A 54 23.75 -0.91 -25.26
N ALA A 55 23.40 -1.73 -24.26
CA ALA A 55 23.91 -3.10 -24.16
C ALA A 55 23.45 -3.95 -25.35
N TRP A 56 22.18 -3.83 -25.76
CA TRP A 56 21.66 -4.51 -26.95
C TRP A 56 22.32 -4.01 -28.24
N GLN A 57 22.45 -2.69 -28.41
CA GLN A 57 23.13 -2.09 -29.57
C GLN A 57 24.59 -2.55 -29.67
N GLU A 58 25.28 -2.64 -28.55
CA GLU A 58 26.65 -3.15 -28.51
C GLU A 58 26.69 -4.63 -28.89
N ALA A 59 25.83 -5.47 -28.30
CA ALA A 59 25.76 -6.89 -28.62
C ALA A 59 25.50 -7.15 -30.12
N GLU A 60 24.58 -6.39 -30.73
CA GLU A 60 24.32 -6.43 -32.17
C GLU A 60 25.53 -6.00 -32.98
N ARG A 61 26.28 -4.99 -32.53
CA ARG A 61 27.46 -4.46 -33.22
C ARG A 61 28.62 -5.45 -33.25
N VAL A 62 28.94 -6.09 -32.11
CA VAL A 62 30.07 -7.03 -32.03
C VAL A 62 29.69 -8.45 -32.47
N TYR A 63 28.40 -8.80 -32.50
CA TYR A 63 27.89 -10.11 -32.90
C TYR A 63 28.56 -11.28 -32.16
N GLN A 64 28.91 -11.07 -30.89
CA GLN A 64 29.53 -12.06 -30.03
C GLN A 64 28.49 -12.64 -29.06
N PRO A 65 28.42 -13.98 -28.90
CA PRO A 65 27.48 -14.60 -27.97
C PRO A 65 27.55 -14.05 -26.54
N VAL A 66 28.76 -13.78 -26.03
CA VAL A 66 28.98 -13.23 -24.69
C VAL A 66 28.32 -11.86 -24.51
N ALA A 67 28.36 -10.99 -25.52
CA ALA A 67 27.73 -9.68 -25.44
C ALA A 67 26.20 -9.76 -25.37
N PHE A 68 25.59 -10.75 -26.03
CA PHE A 68 24.16 -11.02 -25.92
C PHE A 68 23.80 -11.58 -24.53
N GLU A 69 24.60 -12.50 -23.99
CA GLU A 69 24.41 -13.02 -22.63
C GLU A 69 24.48 -11.91 -21.58
N GLU A 70 25.44 -10.98 -21.71
CA GLU A 70 25.56 -9.82 -20.82
C GLU A 70 24.34 -8.88 -20.91
N ALA A 71 23.85 -8.60 -22.12
CA ALA A 71 22.65 -7.78 -22.33
C ALA A 71 21.39 -8.46 -21.76
N GLU A 72 21.24 -9.77 -21.94
CA GLU A 72 20.14 -10.56 -21.39
C GLU A 72 20.21 -10.61 -19.87
N GLN A 73 21.39 -10.79 -19.29
CA GLN A 73 21.59 -10.77 -17.84
C GLN A 73 21.21 -9.41 -17.25
N LEU A 74 21.64 -8.32 -17.89
CA LEU A 74 21.25 -6.96 -17.49
C LEU A 74 19.73 -6.76 -17.57
N ALA A 75 19.09 -7.25 -18.63
CA ALA A 75 17.63 -7.19 -18.80
C ALA A 75 16.90 -7.94 -17.66
N ASN A 76 17.36 -9.16 -17.36
CA ASN A 76 16.77 -10.00 -16.32
C ASN A 76 16.95 -9.37 -14.92
N ASP A 77 18.15 -8.88 -14.60
CA ASP A 77 18.43 -8.21 -13.33
C ASP A 77 17.51 -6.99 -13.14
N ARG A 78 17.28 -6.21 -14.20
CA ARG A 78 16.33 -5.09 -14.18
C ARG A 78 14.90 -5.54 -13.96
N PHE A 79 14.49 -6.60 -14.64
CA PHE A 79 13.15 -7.16 -14.48
C PHE A 79 12.90 -7.62 -13.04
N VAL A 80 13.85 -8.36 -12.45
CA VAL A 80 13.79 -8.79 -11.05
C VAL A 80 13.72 -7.60 -10.09
N ARG A 81 14.56 -6.58 -10.30
CA ARG A 81 14.55 -5.35 -9.48
C ARG A 81 13.25 -4.57 -9.62
N THR A 82 12.69 -4.50 -10.83
CA THR A 82 11.40 -3.88 -11.11
C THR A 82 10.29 -4.58 -10.34
N LEU A 83 10.19 -5.91 -10.43
CA LEU A 83 9.20 -6.69 -9.69
C LEU A 83 9.35 -6.52 -8.18
N SER A 84 10.59 -6.47 -7.69
CA SER A 84 10.90 -6.24 -6.27
C SER A 84 10.47 -4.85 -5.82
N GLY A 85 10.72 -3.83 -6.64
CA GLY A 85 10.29 -2.45 -6.41
C GLY A 85 8.78 -2.29 -6.43
N LEU A 86 8.09 -2.90 -7.40
CA LEU A 86 6.62 -2.93 -7.46
C LEU A 86 6.01 -3.60 -6.21
N ARG A 87 6.62 -4.69 -5.75
CA ARG A 87 6.22 -5.36 -4.51
C ARG A 87 6.39 -4.46 -3.29
N ALA A 88 7.52 -3.74 -3.19
CA ALA A 88 7.77 -2.80 -2.10
C ALA A 88 6.78 -1.63 -2.12
N PHE A 89 6.57 -1.03 -3.30
CA PHE A 89 5.57 0.02 -3.50
C PHE A 89 4.19 -0.43 -3.06
N ARG A 90 3.72 -1.61 -3.53
CA ARG A 90 2.40 -2.14 -3.17
C ARG A 90 2.26 -2.32 -1.66
N ARG A 91 3.26 -2.89 -1.00
CA ARG A 91 3.22 -3.08 0.46
C ARG A 91 3.11 -1.74 1.20
N ASN A 92 3.86 -0.73 0.77
CA ASN A 92 3.82 0.60 1.38
C ASN A 92 2.49 1.29 1.11
N TYR A 93 2.01 1.24 -0.14
CA TYR A 93 0.70 1.76 -0.51
C TYR A 93 -0.42 1.13 0.33
N ASP A 94 -0.47 -0.21 0.40
CA ASP A 94 -1.47 -0.96 1.18
C ASP A 94 -1.44 -0.58 2.67
N TYR A 95 -0.25 -0.37 3.24
CA TYR A 95 -0.08 0.09 4.63
C TYR A 95 -0.70 1.48 4.82
N TRP A 96 -0.37 2.42 3.94
CA TRP A 96 -0.79 3.81 4.09
C TRP A 96 -2.26 4.02 3.76
N GLU A 97 -2.81 3.29 2.80
CA GLU A 97 -4.24 3.29 2.50
C GLU A 97 -5.06 2.87 3.74
N ARG A 98 -4.58 1.84 4.45
CA ARG A 98 -5.19 1.38 5.71
C ARG A 98 -5.02 2.40 6.85
N ALA A 99 -3.83 2.97 7.02
CA ALA A 99 -3.58 3.98 8.06
C ALA A 99 -4.46 5.23 7.87
N ILE A 100 -4.66 5.68 6.63
CA ILE A 100 -5.57 6.77 6.28
C ILE A 100 -7.02 6.38 6.57
N ALA A 101 -7.43 5.17 6.19
CA ALA A 101 -8.77 4.66 6.48
C ALA A 101 -9.05 4.67 8.00
N GLU A 102 -8.09 4.20 8.79
CA GLU A 102 -8.18 4.19 10.25
C GLU A 102 -8.32 5.59 10.83
N PHE A 103 -7.44 6.53 10.43
CA PHE A 103 -7.50 7.91 10.87
C PHE A 103 -8.86 8.56 10.55
N ALA A 104 -9.43 8.30 9.37
CA ALA A 104 -10.73 8.81 8.97
C ALA A 104 -11.87 8.27 9.86
N LEU A 105 -11.81 6.99 10.25
CA LEU A 105 -12.79 6.38 11.13
C LEU A 105 -12.68 6.92 12.56
N THR A 106 -11.47 7.00 13.11
CA THR A 106 -11.24 7.25 14.54
C THR A 106 -11.13 8.73 14.91
N LYS A 107 -10.46 9.54 14.07
CA LYS A 107 -10.19 10.96 14.37
C LYS A 107 -11.11 11.93 13.64
N GLN A 108 -11.75 11.51 12.54
CA GLN A 108 -12.67 12.34 11.75
C GLN A 108 -14.14 11.92 11.88
N ASN A 109 -14.45 10.91 12.70
CA ASN A 109 -15.80 10.37 12.90
C ASN A 109 -16.53 9.98 11.60
N MET A 110 -15.79 9.59 10.56
CA MET A 110 -16.39 9.17 9.29
C MET A 110 -16.97 7.76 9.43
N THR A 111 -18.07 7.50 8.74
CA THR A 111 -18.62 6.14 8.68
C THR A 111 -17.80 5.24 7.76
N GLN A 112 -17.81 3.93 8.02
CA GLN A 112 -17.16 2.94 7.14
C GLN A 112 -17.63 3.04 5.69
N ARG A 113 -18.90 3.40 5.46
CA ARG A 113 -19.47 3.58 4.11
C ARG A 113 -18.87 4.79 3.41
N GLU A 114 -18.65 5.89 4.11
CA GLU A 114 -18.04 7.09 3.54
C GLU A 114 -16.58 6.87 3.19
N VAL A 115 -15.82 6.26 4.11
CA VAL A 115 -14.40 5.92 3.89
C VAL A 115 -14.25 4.97 2.71
N ALA A 116 -15.05 3.90 2.65
CA ALA A 116 -15.06 2.95 1.52
C ALA A 116 -15.31 3.65 0.18
N ARG A 117 -16.31 4.54 0.14
CA ARG A 117 -16.65 5.31 -1.07
C ARG A 117 -15.50 6.22 -1.51
N LEU A 118 -14.83 6.90 -0.59
CA LEU A 118 -13.75 7.85 -0.92
C LEU A 118 -12.47 7.14 -1.37
N LEU A 119 -12.12 6.02 -0.72
CA LEU A 119 -10.96 5.21 -1.08
C LEU A 119 -11.20 4.31 -2.30
N GLY A 120 -12.45 4.18 -2.77
CA GLY A 120 -12.79 3.32 -3.91
C GLY A 120 -12.72 1.82 -3.59
N VAL A 121 -12.89 1.44 -2.33
CA VAL A 121 -12.88 0.05 -1.86
C VAL A 121 -14.26 -0.38 -1.36
N SER A 122 -14.47 -1.69 -1.20
CA SER A 122 -15.73 -2.19 -0.64
C SER A 122 -15.85 -1.89 0.85
N THR A 123 -17.08 -1.76 1.37
CA THR A 123 -17.30 -1.67 2.82
C THR A 123 -16.79 -2.89 3.59
N ALA A 124 -16.84 -4.08 2.98
CA ALA A 124 -16.27 -5.30 3.54
C ALA A 124 -14.75 -5.20 3.70
N THR A 125 -14.06 -4.51 2.79
CA THR A 125 -12.63 -4.23 2.89
C THR A 125 -12.31 -3.36 4.10
N ILE A 126 -13.07 -2.28 4.31
CA ILE A 126 -12.93 -1.41 5.49
C ILE A 126 -13.21 -2.19 6.78
N ASN A 127 -14.29 -2.97 6.82
CA ASN A 127 -14.63 -3.79 7.99
C ASN A 127 -13.52 -4.79 8.35
N ARG A 128 -12.93 -5.46 7.34
CA ARG A 128 -11.79 -6.37 7.54
C ARG A 128 -10.56 -5.63 8.09
N TRP A 129 -10.30 -4.40 7.65
CA TRP A 129 -9.19 -3.60 8.18
C TRP A 129 -9.43 -3.18 9.63
N ALA A 130 -10.66 -2.77 9.97
CA ALA A 130 -11.02 -2.44 11.35
C ALA A 130 -10.86 -3.65 12.31
N GLN A 131 -11.09 -4.87 11.83
CA GLN A 131 -10.89 -6.11 12.59
C GLN A 131 -9.42 -6.58 12.66
N HIS A 132 -8.56 -6.09 11.75
CA HIS A 132 -7.15 -6.46 11.67
C HIS A 132 -6.27 -5.20 11.59
N PRO A 133 -6.08 -4.54 12.74
CA PRO A 133 -5.40 -3.25 12.84
C PRO A 133 -3.96 -3.35 12.38
N ILE A 134 -3.42 -2.23 11.89
CA ILE A 134 -1.98 -2.13 11.71
C ILE A 134 -1.34 -1.97 13.09
N VAL A 135 -0.43 -2.87 13.44
CA VAL A 135 0.48 -2.66 14.58
C VAL A 135 1.66 -1.85 14.06
N ILE A 136 1.79 -0.60 14.51
CA ILE A 136 2.99 0.21 14.23
C ILE A 136 4.02 -0.18 15.28
N GLU A 137 5.03 -0.96 14.89
CA GLU A 137 6.21 -1.15 15.73
C GLU A 137 6.94 0.20 15.82
N GLU A 138 6.99 0.79 17.01
CA GLU A 138 7.76 2.02 17.27
C GLU A 138 9.18 1.84 16.73
N ARG A 139 9.53 2.65 15.71
CA ARG A 139 10.93 2.78 15.28
C ARG A 139 11.70 3.41 16.42
N LYS A 140 12.37 2.58 17.22
CA LYS A 140 13.41 3.00 18.18
C LYS A 140 14.63 3.55 17.47
#